data_AF-A0A1A8N0F1-F1
#
_entry.id   AF-A0A1A8N0F1-F1
#
_cell.length_a   1.000
_cell.length_b   1.000
_cell.length_c   1.000
_cell.angle_alpha   90.00
_cell.angle_beta   90.00
_cell.angle_gamma   90.00
#
_symmetry.space_group_name_H-M   'P 1'
#
loop_
_entity.id
_entity.type
_entity.pdbx_description
1 polymer ?
#
loop_
_entity_poly.entity_id
_entity_poly.type
_entity_poly.pdbx_seq_one_letter_code
_entity_poly.pdbx_strand_id
1 'polypeptide(L)'
;EPDVPSIKERARRLIKNARQVIAIAMDIFTDVDIFSELLEAAARQVAVYILLDEQDAHHFVSMVNSCKVNLDLIQMMRVRTVGGITYYSRTGKSFKGQMKNRFMLTDCRA
;
A
#
# COMPACT_ATOMS: atom_id res chain seq x y z
N GLU A 1 -5.10 16.76 27.95
CA GLU A 1 -4.50 15.41 27.92
C GLU A 1 -3.44 15.40 26.83
N PRO A 2 -2.27 14.77 26.98
CA PRO A 2 -1.29 14.77 25.91
C PRO A 2 -1.92 14.11 24.67
N ASP A 3 -1.89 14.84 23.57
CA ASP A 3 -2.61 14.60 22.32
C ASP A 3 -2.36 13.16 21.83
N VAL A 4 -3.40 12.32 21.86
CA VAL A 4 -3.28 10.92 21.45
C VAL A 4 -3.07 10.92 19.93
N PRO A 5 -1.92 10.43 19.43
CA PRO A 5 -1.59 10.57 18.02
C PRO A 5 -2.63 9.87 17.15
N SER A 6 -3.03 10.54 16.07
CA SER A 6 -3.99 10.01 15.12
C SER A 6 -3.53 8.66 14.54
N ILE A 7 -4.46 7.84 14.04
CA ILE A 7 -4.11 6.56 13.40
C ILE A 7 -3.13 6.80 12.23
N LYS A 8 -3.31 7.89 11.48
CA LYS A 8 -2.40 8.30 10.41
C LYS A 8 -0.99 8.59 10.94
N GLU A 9 -0.86 9.35 12.02
CA GLU A 9 0.44 9.61 12.64
C GLU A 9 1.11 8.36 13.19
N ARG A 10 0.33 7.45 13.80
CA ARG A 10 0.85 6.16 14.28
C ARG A 10 1.39 5.32 13.12
N ALA A 11 0.67 5.25 12.00
CA ALA A 11 1.13 4.59 10.79
C ALA A 11 2.42 5.23 10.23
N ARG A 12 2.48 6.57 10.15
CA ARG A 12 3.69 7.29 9.73
C ARG A 12 4.88 6.98 10.64
N ARG A 13 4.68 6.93 11.96
CA ARG A 13 5.74 6.58 12.91
C ARG A 13 6.23 5.14 12.70
N LEU A 14 5.35 4.19 12.41
CA LEU A 14 5.75 2.81 12.10
C LEU A 14 6.63 2.75 10.84
N ILE A 15 6.26 3.47 9.77
CA ILE A 15 7.04 3.54 8.52
C ILE A 15 8.42 4.17 8.76
N LYS A 16 8.47 5.30 9.49
CA LYS A 16 9.72 5.98 9.83
C LYS A 16 10.67 5.10 10.63
N ASN A 17 10.14 4.34 11.57
CA ASN A 17 10.94 3.50 12.47
C ASN A 17 11.36 2.17 11.84
N ALA A 18 10.72 1.73 10.75
CA ALA A 18 11.07 0.48 10.08
C ALA A 18 12.51 0.52 9.56
N ARG A 19 13.20 -0.62 9.71
CA ARG A 19 14.63 -0.76 9.39
C ARG A 19 14.94 -1.82 8.34
N GLN A 20 14.05 -2.77 8.11
CA GLN A 20 14.31 -3.93 7.25
C GLN A 20 13.24 -4.07 6.17
N VAL A 21 11.97 -4.17 6.57
CA VAL A 21 10.88 -4.47 5.64
C VAL A 21 9.57 -3.80 6.05
N ILE A 22 8.84 -3.34 5.05
CA ILE A 22 7.46 -2.84 5.17
C ILE A 22 6.60 -3.61 4.17
N ALA A 23 5.54 -4.23 4.65
CA ALA A 23 4.52 -4.85 3.80
C ALA A 23 3.18 -4.19 4.05
N ILE A 24 2.49 -3.79 2.97
CA ILE A 24 1.19 -3.12 3.02
C ILE A 24 0.21 -3.89 2.15
N ALA A 25 -0.99 -4.12 2.66
CA ALA A 25 -2.14 -4.52 1.87
C ALA A 25 -3.22 -3.45 2.02
N MET A 26 -3.67 -2.86 0.91
CA MET A 26 -4.68 -1.81 0.92
C MET A 26 -5.60 -1.92 -0.29
N ASP A 27 -6.89 -1.68 -0.10
CA ASP A 27 -7.87 -1.66 -1.20
C ASP A 27 -7.74 -0.37 -2.03
N ILE A 28 -7.84 0.80 -1.39
CA ILE A 28 -7.70 2.10 -2.02
C ILE A 28 -6.52 2.84 -1.38
N PHE A 29 -5.48 3.12 -2.17
CA PHE A 29 -4.29 3.85 -1.70
C PHE A 29 -4.10 5.15 -2.47
N THR A 30 -4.49 6.27 -1.86
CA THR A 30 -4.40 7.63 -2.43
C THR A 30 -3.81 8.69 -1.48
N ASP A 31 -3.34 8.28 -0.29
CA ASP A 31 -2.73 9.20 0.68
C ASP A 31 -1.28 9.52 0.28
N VAL A 32 -1.07 10.74 -0.23
CA VAL A 32 0.23 11.23 -0.71
C VAL A 32 1.26 11.32 0.42
N ASP A 33 0.85 11.64 1.65
CA ASP A 33 1.77 11.75 2.78
C ASP A 33 2.33 10.37 3.15
N ILE A 34 1.47 9.36 3.23
CA ILE A 34 1.90 7.99 3.52
C ILE A 34 2.79 7.47 2.39
N PHE A 35 2.44 7.75 1.13
CA PHE A 35 3.27 7.36 -0.01
C PHE A 35 4.67 8.01 0.03
N SER A 36 4.76 9.30 0.35
CA SER A 36 6.03 10.00 0.52
C SER A 36 6.90 9.35 1.58
N GLU A 37 6.33 8.96 2.72
CA GLU A 37 7.05 8.29 3.81
C GLU A 37 7.57 6.90 3.40
N LEU A 38 6.83 6.18 2.55
CA LEU A 38 7.29 4.91 1.99
C LEU A 38 8.44 5.09 1.00
N LEU A 39 8.43 6.17 0.20
CA LEU A 39 9.55 6.52 -0.68
C LEU A 39 10.81 6.84 0.14
N GLU A 40 10.66 7.61 1.23
CA GLU A 40 11.75 7.89 2.16
C GLU A 40 12.29 6.61 2.82
N ALA A 41 11.41 5.67 3.20
CA ALA A 41 11.83 4.36 3.71
C ALA A 41 12.60 3.56 2.66
N ALA A 42 12.12 3.51 1.42
CA ALA A 42 12.80 2.84 0.32
C ALA A 42 14.19 3.47 0.03
N ALA A 43 14.31 4.79 0.12
CA ALA A 43 15.59 5.49 -0.02
C ALA A 43 16.60 5.10 1.09
N ARG A 44 16.11 4.80 2.30
CA ARG A 44 16.91 4.24 3.41
C ARG A 44 17.22 2.74 3.27
N GLN A 45 17.00 2.14 2.10
CA GLN A 45 17.20 0.71 1.83
C GLN A 45 16.29 -0.23 2.63
N VAL A 46 15.12 0.25 3.06
CA VAL A 46 14.06 -0.60 3.62
C VAL A 46 13.25 -1.20 2.48
N ALA A 47 13.06 -2.52 2.45
CA ALA A 47 12.30 -3.18 1.40
C ALA A 47 10.79 -2.93 1.58
N VAL A 48 10.14 -2.31 0.60
CA VAL A 48 8.72 -1.97 0.63
C VAL A 48 7.94 -2.84 -0.36
N TYR A 49 6.93 -3.56 0.15
CA TYR A 49 6.02 -4.39 -0.62
C TYR A 49 4.59 -3.89 -0.45
N ILE A 50 3.93 -3.57 -1.57
CA ILE A 50 2.57 -3.05 -1.58
C ILE A 50 1.68 -3.99 -2.39
N LEU A 51 0.64 -4.50 -1.75
CA LEU A 51 -0.44 -5.26 -2.38
C LEU A 51 -1.68 -4.38 -2.45
N LEU A 52 -2.16 -4.17 -3.67
CA LEU A 52 -3.36 -3.38 -3.97
C LEU A 52 -4.48 -4.28 -4.47
N ASP A 53 -5.73 -3.87 -4.22
CA ASP A 53 -6.85 -4.49 -4.90
C ASP A 53 -6.77 -4.26 -6.42
N GLU A 54 -7.00 -5.31 -7.22
CA GLU A 54 -6.91 -5.25 -8.67
C GLU A 54 -7.89 -4.24 -9.30
N GLN A 55 -9.08 -4.05 -8.73
CA GLN A 55 -10.11 -3.17 -9.29
C GLN A 55 -9.82 -1.71 -8.95
N ASP A 56 -9.36 -1.45 -7.74
CA ASP A 56 -9.12 -0.09 -7.21
C ASP A 56 -7.68 0.43 -7.44
N ALA A 57 -6.76 -0.40 -7.95
CA ALA A 57 -5.35 -0.04 -8.18
C ALA A 57 -5.13 1.18 -9.09
N HIS A 58 -6.07 1.48 -9.99
CA HIS A 58 -5.98 2.63 -10.89
C HIS A 58 -5.94 3.97 -10.15
N HIS A 59 -6.54 4.05 -8.95
CA HIS A 59 -6.45 5.24 -8.09
C HIS A 59 -5.02 5.51 -7.62
N PHE A 60 -4.29 4.46 -7.24
CA PHE A 60 -2.89 4.57 -6.85
C PHE A 60 -2.01 5.03 -8.03
N VAL A 61 -2.21 4.44 -9.21
CA VAL A 61 -1.47 4.84 -10.43
C VAL A 61 -1.69 6.32 -10.75
N SER A 62 -2.93 6.82 -10.64
CA SER A 62 -3.25 8.23 -10.83
C SER A 62 -2.51 9.15 -9.84
N MET A 63 -2.46 8.76 -8.56
CA MET A 63 -1.72 9.49 -7.53
C MET A 63 -0.22 9.52 -7.85
N VAL A 64 0.40 8.38 -8.14
CA VAL A 64 1.84 8.26 -8.46
C VAL A 64 2.21 9.13 -9.67
N ASN A 65 1.38 9.10 -10.72
CA ASN A 65 1.57 9.92 -11.92
C ASN A 65 1.45 11.42 -11.60
N SER A 66 0.47 11.80 -10.77
CA SER A 66 0.28 13.18 -10.32
C SER A 66 1.46 13.68 -9.48
N CYS A 67 2.08 12.80 -8.69
CA CYS A 67 3.32 13.06 -7.95
C CYS A 67 4.59 13.03 -8.83
N LYS A 68 4.47 12.69 -10.12
CA LYS A 68 5.59 12.55 -11.08
C LYS A 68 6.68 11.58 -10.62
N VAL A 69 6.28 10.50 -9.95
CA VAL A 69 7.20 9.47 -9.44
C VAL A 69 7.28 8.31 -10.44
N ASN A 70 8.50 7.91 -10.80
CA ASN A 70 8.73 6.70 -11.59
C ASN A 70 9.11 5.54 -10.66
N LEU A 71 8.17 4.61 -10.44
CA LEU A 71 8.37 3.45 -9.56
C LEU A 71 9.45 2.48 -10.07
N ASP A 72 9.72 2.43 -11.38
CA ASP A 72 10.73 1.54 -11.96
C ASP A 72 12.16 1.91 -11.53
N LEU A 73 12.38 3.17 -11.13
CA LEU A 73 13.66 3.65 -10.61
C LEU A 73 13.85 3.32 -9.12
N ILE A 74 12.80 2.90 -8.43
CA ILE A 74 12.81 2.67 -6.98
C ILE A 74 12.94 1.18 -6.71
N GLN A 75 14.17 0.68 -6.74
CA GLN A 75 14.49 -0.75 -6.61
C GLN A 75 13.99 -1.39 -5.30
N MET A 76 13.91 -0.60 -4.23
CA MET A 76 13.47 -1.04 -2.90
C MET A 76 11.95 -1.01 -2.72
N MET A 77 11.18 -0.78 -3.79
CA MET A 77 9.72 -0.78 -3.76
C MET A 77 9.15 -1.73 -4.82
N ARG A 78 8.20 -2.57 -4.41
CA ARG A 78 7.45 -3.44 -5.32
C ARG A 78 5.96 -3.30 -5.07
N VAL A 79 5.21 -2.95 -6.11
CA VAL A 79 3.75 -2.84 -6.08
C VAL A 79 3.17 -3.98 -6.92
N ARG A 80 2.23 -4.73 -6.37
CA ARG A 80 1.48 -5.76 -7.09
C ARG A 80 -0.01 -5.63 -6.79
N THR A 81 -0.82 -6.16 -7.70
CA THR A 81 -2.27 -6.24 -7.51
C THR A 81 -2.68 -7.66 -7.11
N VAL A 82 -3.77 -7.75 -6.34
CA VAL A 82 -4.39 -9.00 -5.92
C VAL A 82 -5.88 -8.89 -6.19
N GLY A 83 -6.42 -9.84 -6.95
CA GLY A 83 -7.85 -10.00 -7.14
C GLY A 83 -8.46 -10.87 -6.04
N GLY A 84 -9.72 -10.62 -5.68
CA GLY A 84 -10.48 -11.51 -4.81
C GLY A 84 -10.91 -12.80 -5.51
N ILE A 85 -11.68 -13.62 -4.78
CA ILE A 85 -12.20 -14.91 -5.27
C ILE A 85 -13.05 -14.70 -6.53
N THR A 86 -12.93 -15.60 -7.50
CA THR A 86 -13.80 -15.59 -8.69
C THR A 86 -15.19 -16.11 -8.33
N TYR A 87 -16.22 -15.33 -8.63
CA TYR A 87 -17.62 -15.66 -8.51
C TYR A 87 -18.26 -15.85 -9.90
N TYR A 88 -19.32 -16.64 -9.97
CA TYR A 88 -20.12 -16.86 -11.17
C TYR A 88 -21.54 -16.36 -10.93
N SER A 89 -22.00 -15.46 -11.80
CA SER A 89 -23.37 -14.95 -11.74
C SER A 89 -24.37 -15.99 -12.26
N ARG A 90 -25.66 -15.78 -11.95
CA ARG A 90 -26.77 -16.57 -12.53
C ARG A 90 -26.84 -16.49 -14.07
N THR A 91 -26.22 -15.47 -14.67
CA THR A 91 -26.14 -15.30 -16.13
C THR A 91 -24.92 -15.96 -16.76
N GLY A 92 -24.14 -16.73 -15.98
CA GLY A 92 -22.93 -17.41 -16.46
C GLY A 92 -21.69 -16.51 -16.59
N LYS A 93 -21.79 -15.23 -16.20
CA LYS A 93 -20.64 -14.31 -16.21
C LYS A 93 -19.78 -14.52 -14.97
N SER A 94 -18.46 -14.61 -15.14
CA SER A 94 -17.52 -14.61 -14.02
C SER A 94 -17.06 -13.20 -13.67
N PHE A 95 -16.86 -12.92 -12.39
CA PHE A 95 -16.22 -11.70 -11.90
C PHE A 95 -15.34 -12.01 -10.70
N LYS A 96 -14.29 -11.22 -10.47
CA LYS A 96 -13.46 -11.35 -9.27
C LYS A 96 -14.03 -10.50 -8.15
N GLY A 97 -13.98 -11.00 -6.91
CA GLY A 97 -14.21 -10.19 -5.72
C GLY A 97 -13.13 -9.13 -5.51
N GLN A 98 -13.31 -8.30 -4.50
CA GLN A 98 -12.35 -7.27 -4.10
C GLN A 98 -11.59 -7.68 -2.84
N MET A 99 -10.30 -7.38 -2.76
CA MET A 99 -9.50 -7.44 -1.54
C MET A 99 -9.83 -6.20 -0.70
N LYS A 100 -10.60 -6.37 0.39
CA LYS A 100 -10.95 -5.26 1.33
C LYS A 100 -10.04 -5.19 2.56
N ASN A 101 -8.91 -5.89 2.54
CA ASN A 101 -7.94 -5.87 3.62
C ASN A 101 -7.18 -4.54 3.65
N ARG A 102 -7.01 -3.99 4.85
CA ARG A 102 -6.23 -2.78 5.13
C ARG A 102 -5.33 -3.04 6.33
N PHE A 103 -4.08 -3.38 6.07
CA PHE A 103 -3.11 -3.60 7.13
C PHE A 103 -1.69 -3.30 6.66
N MET A 104 -0.82 -3.06 7.63
CA MET A 104 0.60 -2.82 7.43
C MET A 104 1.39 -3.64 8.44
N LEU A 105 2.50 -4.23 7.98
CA LEU A 105 3.44 -4.99 8.78
C LEU A 105 4.82 -4.37 8.60
N THR A 106 5.54 -4.18 9.70
CA THR A 106 6.88 -3.57 9.71
C THR A 106 7.86 -4.44 10.48
N ASP A 107 9.02 -4.72 9.89
CA ASP A 107 10.15 -5.46 10.49
C ASP A 107 9.80 -6.84 11.06
N CYS A 108 8.71 -7.46 10.61
CA CYS A 108 8.19 -8.74 11.10
C CYS A 108 8.02 -8.79 12.64
N ARG A 109 7.89 -7.63 13.28
CA ARG A 109 7.57 -7.51 14.70
C ARG A 109 6.06 -7.45 14.82
N ALA A 110 5.47 -8.52 15.35
CA ALA A 110 4.06 -8.59 15.72
C ALA A 110 3.81 -7.81 17.02
#